data_AF-A0A2K3Q7K6-F1
#
_entry.id   AF-A0A2K3Q7K6-F1
#
_cell.length_a   1.000
_cell.length_b   1.000
_cell.length_c   1.000
_cell.angle_alpha   90.00
_cell.angle_beta   90.00
_cell.angle_gamma   90.00
#
_symmetry.space_group_name_H-M   'P 1'
#
loop_
_entity.id
_entity.type
_entity.pdbx_description
1 polymer ?
#
loop_
_entity_poly.entity_id
_entity_poly.type
_entity_poly.pdbx_seq_one_letter_code
_entity_poly.pdbx_strand_id
1 'polypeptide(L)'
;SRPAPPPKPQSAGVDEPLRLDDPVDVFVHSGANMCFGIILLILSLIPPAFSRILSVVGFRGDRARGVRMLWRSAAYNNINGALAGMVLLGYYNGLLGAVDIVPAAGDYDAAAESVGPPPDKCRRLLADLRARYPESRLWRVEESRLLANDGRLDEAMAMLTTACESKMKQVAALSYFELAVDAMIVQDWVLLRDTFLRCLEVNDWSPAMYYYMAGCASLELYRDAVHGGDDDEARRQKTRAEEHLRKAPQVAGKKRLMARQLPIETFLQRKLQKWEARAKELGVDLADAVGSSPALEMCYMWNGQKRMRARELERGVANLGWARCTADEETVDRIKSEEDEMAVWAVGSAALLRGQGKLEEARAVLKEKVLAHDRSVFKGPNKDDYVLPTATYELAVIAWTECCSPPAGKAGDEVAAYRREKLDECQAQLDKVRAWEAYTLDARMGMRVQSALETLGWFRGKMGWA
;
A
#
# COMPACT_ATOMS: atom_id res chain seq x y z
N SER A 1 -30.76 -50.39 -21.59
CA SER A 1 -31.01 -49.58 -20.38
C SER A 1 -29.91 -48.54 -20.27
N ARG A 2 -30.20 -47.25 -20.39
CA ARG A 2 -29.16 -46.21 -20.20
C ARG A 2 -28.79 -46.11 -18.72
N PRO A 3 -27.51 -45.95 -18.35
CA PRO A 3 -27.13 -45.75 -16.96
C PRO A 3 -27.70 -44.42 -16.45
N ALA A 4 -28.18 -44.42 -15.20
CA ALA A 4 -28.71 -43.24 -14.56
C ALA A 4 -27.62 -42.14 -14.49
N PRO A 5 -27.97 -40.87 -14.70
CA PRO A 5 -27.02 -39.78 -14.51
C PRO A 5 -26.56 -39.74 -13.05
N PRO A 6 -25.30 -39.35 -12.78
CA PRO A 6 -24.80 -39.25 -11.42
C PRO A 6 -25.65 -38.26 -10.62
N PRO A 7 -25.89 -38.52 -9.33
CA PRO A 7 -26.66 -37.62 -8.48
C PRO A 7 -25.99 -36.24 -8.48
N LYS A 8 -26.78 -35.19 -8.73
CA LYS A 8 -26.33 -33.81 -8.54
C LYS A 8 -25.99 -33.66 -7.06
N PRO A 9 -24.77 -33.21 -6.69
CA PRO A 9 -24.46 -32.91 -5.31
C PRO A 9 -25.43 -31.84 -4.81
N GLN A 10 -26.28 -32.19 -3.86
CA GLN A 10 -27.15 -31.24 -3.18
C GLN A 10 -26.24 -30.39 -2.29
N SER A 11 -26.07 -29.11 -2.64
CA SER A 11 -25.32 -28.14 -1.84
C SER A 11 -26.10 -27.64 -0.60
N ALA A 12 -27.29 -28.20 -0.34
CA ALA A 12 -28.10 -27.87 0.81
C ALA A 12 -27.48 -28.50 2.08
N GLY A 13 -26.66 -27.73 2.79
CA GLY A 13 -26.04 -28.12 4.06
C GLY A 13 -24.58 -27.69 4.25
N VAL A 14 -23.92 -27.15 3.23
CA VAL A 14 -22.47 -26.81 3.29
C VAL A 14 -22.16 -25.63 4.23
N ASP A 15 -23.17 -24.85 4.61
CA ASP A 15 -23.02 -23.66 5.45
C ASP A 15 -23.49 -23.82 6.90
N GLU A 16 -23.97 -25.00 7.29
CA GLU A 16 -24.40 -25.25 8.67
C GLU A 16 -23.16 -25.54 9.56
N PRO A 17 -23.06 -24.96 10.77
CA PRO A 17 -21.92 -25.22 11.66
C PRO A 17 -21.96 -26.70 12.11
N LEU A 18 -21.05 -27.51 11.58
CA LEU A 18 -20.83 -28.86 12.09
C LEU A 18 -20.31 -28.77 13.53
N ARG A 19 -21.03 -29.35 14.49
CA ARG A 19 -20.51 -29.60 15.84
C ARG A 19 -19.53 -30.77 15.74
N LEU A 20 -18.25 -30.46 15.79
CA LEU A 20 -17.16 -31.42 15.74
C LEU A 20 -16.59 -31.57 17.16
N ASP A 21 -16.87 -32.71 17.79
CA ASP A 21 -16.35 -33.02 19.13
C ASP A 21 -15.07 -33.87 19.06
N ASP A 22 -14.83 -34.58 17.95
CA ASP A 22 -13.64 -35.38 17.75
C ASP A 22 -12.41 -34.52 17.36
N PRO A 23 -11.28 -34.62 18.07
CA PRO A 23 -10.09 -33.81 17.79
C PRO A 23 -9.49 -34.03 16.38
N VAL A 24 -9.62 -35.23 15.81
CA VAL A 24 -9.14 -35.54 14.46
C VAL A 24 -10.05 -34.87 13.44
N ASP A 25 -11.37 -34.96 13.62
CA ASP A 25 -12.33 -34.27 12.76
C ASP A 25 -12.11 -32.75 12.80
N VAL A 26 -11.92 -32.18 14.01
CA VAL A 26 -11.58 -30.76 14.18
C VAL A 26 -10.30 -30.42 13.40
N PHE A 27 -9.25 -31.24 13.51
CA PHE A 27 -7.99 -31.01 12.81
C PHE A 27 -8.16 -31.08 11.28
N VAL A 28 -8.89 -32.07 10.77
CA VAL A 28 -9.15 -32.27 9.33
C VAL A 28 -10.00 -31.12 8.78
N HIS A 29 -11.11 -30.77 9.45
CA HIS A 29 -12.01 -29.70 9.00
C HIS A 29 -11.35 -28.32 9.07
N SER A 30 -10.60 -28.01 10.14
CA SER A 30 -9.86 -26.74 10.23
C SER A 30 -8.76 -26.66 9.16
N GLY A 31 -8.06 -27.75 8.88
CA GLY A 31 -7.04 -27.84 7.82
C GLY A 31 -7.64 -27.66 6.42
N ALA A 32 -8.74 -28.34 6.11
CA ALA A 32 -9.44 -28.20 4.84
C ALA A 32 -9.94 -26.76 4.62
N ASN A 33 -10.59 -26.17 5.62
CA ASN A 33 -11.05 -24.78 5.57
C ASN A 33 -9.89 -23.80 5.36
N MET A 34 -8.77 -24.00 6.04
CA MET A 34 -7.57 -23.19 5.86
C MET A 34 -7.02 -23.30 4.44
N CYS A 35 -6.73 -24.51 3.96
CA CYS A 35 -6.10 -24.72 2.65
C CYS A 35 -6.96 -24.19 1.50
N PHE A 36 -8.24 -24.54 1.46
CA PHE A 36 -9.16 -24.03 0.44
C PHE A 36 -9.41 -22.53 0.61
N GLY A 37 -9.47 -22.03 1.85
CA GLY A 37 -9.58 -20.61 2.14
C GLY A 37 -8.42 -19.79 1.56
N ILE A 38 -7.18 -20.25 1.78
CA ILE A 38 -5.96 -19.67 1.20
C ILE A 38 -6.01 -19.69 -0.32
N ILE A 39 -6.32 -20.86 -0.93
CA ILE A 39 -6.36 -21.00 -2.39
C ILE A 39 -7.39 -20.05 -3.01
N LEU A 40 -8.63 -20.04 -2.48
CA LEU A 40 -9.70 -19.19 -2.99
C LEU A 40 -9.37 -17.71 -2.86
N LEU A 41 -8.78 -17.31 -1.73
CA LEU A 41 -8.35 -15.94 -1.49
C LEU A 41 -7.23 -15.54 -2.45
N ILE A 42 -6.14 -16.31 -2.53
CA ILE A 42 -4.99 -16.02 -3.41
C ILE A 42 -5.44 -15.94 -4.87
N LEU A 43 -6.25 -16.88 -5.35
CA LEU A 43 -6.77 -16.87 -6.72
C LEU A 43 -7.65 -15.63 -7.00
N SER A 44 -8.33 -15.09 -5.99
CA SER A 44 -9.13 -13.86 -6.11
C SER A 44 -8.29 -12.58 -6.17
N LEU A 45 -7.00 -12.67 -5.83
CA LEU A 45 -6.06 -11.54 -5.83
C LEU A 45 -5.18 -11.53 -7.10
N ILE A 46 -5.23 -12.58 -7.91
CA ILE A 46 -4.47 -12.67 -9.16
C ILE A 46 -5.06 -11.69 -10.18
N PRO A 47 -4.23 -10.80 -10.79
CA PRO A 47 -4.73 -9.85 -11.78
C PRO A 47 -5.43 -10.54 -12.96
N PRO A 48 -6.47 -9.92 -13.57
CA PRO A 48 -7.25 -10.52 -14.65
C PRO A 48 -6.44 -10.97 -15.88
N ALA A 49 -5.29 -10.34 -16.14
CA ALA A 49 -4.37 -10.75 -17.21
C ALA A 49 -3.84 -12.17 -17.03
N PHE A 50 -3.71 -12.63 -15.77
CA PHE A 50 -3.17 -13.95 -15.41
C PHE A 50 -4.25 -14.97 -15.03
N SER A 51 -5.45 -14.52 -14.63
CA SER A 51 -6.55 -15.41 -14.26
C SER A 51 -7.07 -16.27 -15.41
N ARG A 52 -6.91 -15.81 -16.66
CA ARG A 52 -7.32 -16.54 -17.88
C ARG A 52 -6.70 -17.95 -17.94
N ILE A 53 -5.42 -18.10 -17.57
CA ILE A 53 -4.71 -19.40 -17.63
C ILE A 53 -5.28 -20.38 -16.58
N LEU A 54 -5.54 -19.90 -15.36
CA LEU A 54 -6.09 -20.71 -14.27
C LEU A 54 -7.57 -21.06 -14.48
N SER A 55 -8.32 -20.16 -15.12
CA SER A 55 -9.74 -20.34 -15.41
C SER A 55 -10.02 -21.47 -16.42
N VAL A 56 -9.07 -21.75 -17.33
CA VAL A 56 -9.15 -22.87 -18.29
C VAL A 56 -9.10 -24.22 -17.57
N VAL A 57 -8.45 -24.29 -16.40
CA VAL A 57 -8.34 -25.50 -15.56
C VAL A 57 -9.51 -25.60 -14.56
N GLY A 58 -10.42 -24.62 -14.55
CA GLY A 58 -11.63 -24.63 -13.71
C GLY A 58 -11.48 -24.03 -12.30
N PHE A 59 -10.30 -23.49 -11.96
CA PHE A 59 -10.10 -22.81 -10.68
C PHE A 59 -10.43 -21.32 -10.80
N ARG A 60 -11.47 -20.88 -10.08
CA ARG A 60 -11.82 -19.46 -9.92
C ARG A 60 -11.65 -19.07 -8.45
N GLY A 61 -11.05 -17.90 -8.23
CA GLY A 61 -11.01 -17.30 -6.89
C GLY A 61 -12.41 -16.91 -6.42
N ASP A 62 -12.64 -17.02 -5.12
CA ASP A 62 -13.84 -16.54 -4.45
C ASP A 62 -13.41 -15.93 -3.12
N ARG A 63 -13.26 -14.60 -3.13
CA ARG A 63 -12.73 -13.85 -1.99
C ARG A 63 -13.60 -14.01 -0.76
N ALA A 64 -14.91 -13.86 -0.91
CA ALA A 64 -15.86 -13.91 0.19
C ALA A 64 -15.92 -15.31 0.81
N ARG A 65 -15.95 -16.36 -0.01
CA ARG A 65 -15.88 -17.73 0.49
C ARG A 65 -14.53 -18.03 1.13
N GLY A 66 -13.43 -17.61 0.50
CA GLY A 66 -12.08 -17.80 1.03
C GLY A 66 -11.91 -17.21 2.43
N VAL A 67 -12.33 -15.96 2.61
CA VAL A 67 -12.32 -15.26 3.91
C VAL A 67 -13.20 -15.98 4.94
N ARG A 68 -14.43 -16.39 4.58
CA ARG A 68 -15.30 -17.13 5.51
C ARG A 68 -14.68 -18.45 5.95
N MET A 69 -14.07 -19.21 5.04
CA MET A 69 -13.41 -20.47 5.37
C MET A 69 -12.20 -20.25 6.29
N LEU A 70 -11.41 -19.21 6.05
CA LEU A 70 -10.31 -18.84 6.93
C LEU A 70 -10.80 -18.46 8.33
N TRP A 71 -11.88 -17.67 8.45
CA TRP A 71 -12.47 -17.35 9.75
C TRP A 71 -12.98 -18.58 10.49
N ARG A 72 -13.62 -19.53 9.78
CA ARG A 72 -14.03 -20.82 10.34
C ARG A 72 -12.83 -21.62 10.86
N SER A 73 -11.71 -21.63 10.13
CA SER A 73 -10.49 -22.30 10.57
C SER A 73 -9.84 -21.60 11.78
N ALA A 74 -9.77 -20.26 11.75
CA ALA A 74 -9.15 -19.44 12.80
C ALA A 74 -9.85 -19.54 14.16
N ALA A 75 -11.11 -19.98 14.19
CA ALA A 75 -11.85 -20.24 15.42
C ALA A 75 -11.34 -21.46 16.22
N TYR A 76 -10.51 -22.33 15.62
CA TYR A 76 -9.98 -23.52 16.27
C TYR A 76 -8.60 -23.29 16.90
N ASN A 77 -8.41 -23.85 18.10
CA ASN A 77 -7.16 -23.76 18.88
C ASN A 77 -6.12 -24.79 18.43
N ASN A 78 -5.70 -24.73 17.17
CA ASN A 78 -4.66 -25.59 16.61
C ASN A 78 -3.78 -24.82 15.59
N ILE A 79 -2.80 -25.50 14.99
CA ILE A 79 -1.88 -24.90 14.02
C ILE A 79 -2.59 -24.37 12.76
N ASN A 80 -3.66 -25.04 12.32
CA ASN A 80 -4.43 -24.59 11.16
C ASN A 80 -5.13 -23.28 11.46
N GLY A 81 -5.74 -23.15 12.65
CA GLY A 81 -6.35 -21.91 13.09
C GLY A 81 -5.35 -20.77 13.25
N ALA A 82 -4.15 -21.06 13.77
CA ALA A 82 -3.07 -20.07 13.85
C ALA A 82 -2.61 -19.58 12.45
N LEU A 83 -2.41 -20.49 11.51
CA LEU A 83 -2.01 -20.14 10.14
C LEU A 83 -3.15 -19.44 9.37
N ALA A 84 -4.40 -19.85 9.54
CA ALA A 84 -5.55 -19.13 8.99
C ALA A 84 -5.64 -17.70 9.55
N GLY A 85 -5.41 -17.54 10.85
CA GLY A 85 -5.35 -16.23 11.51
C GLY A 85 -4.24 -15.35 10.95
N MET A 86 -3.05 -15.92 10.70
CA MET A 86 -1.93 -15.23 10.04
C MET A 86 -2.32 -14.72 8.65
N VAL A 87 -2.99 -15.56 7.85
CA VAL A 87 -3.42 -15.20 6.49
C VAL A 87 -4.48 -14.10 6.53
N LEU A 88 -5.44 -14.18 7.46
CA LEU A 88 -6.45 -13.14 7.65
C LEU A 88 -5.81 -11.80 8.05
N LEU A 89 -4.93 -11.81 9.06
CA LEU A 89 -4.26 -10.58 9.52
C LEU A 89 -3.37 -9.99 8.42
N GLY A 90 -2.61 -10.82 7.69
CA GLY A 90 -1.82 -10.37 6.54
C GLY A 90 -2.68 -9.80 5.40
N TYR A 91 -3.85 -10.40 5.14
CA TYR A 91 -4.81 -9.89 4.16
C TYR A 91 -5.39 -8.54 4.57
N TYR A 92 -5.88 -8.41 5.81
CA TYR A 92 -6.51 -7.19 6.29
C TYR A 92 -5.52 -6.07 6.59
N ASN A 93 -4.47 -6.36 7.36
CA ASN A 93 -3.54 -5.35 7.85
C ASN A 93 -2.44 -5.03 6.83
N GLY A 94 -2.04 -6.03 6.02
CA GLY A 94 -1.03 -5.86 4.98
C GLY A 94 -1.65 -5.41 3.66
N LEU A 95 -2.42 -6.30 3.02
CA LEU A 95 -2.91 -6.09 1.66
C LEU A 95 -3.99 -4.99 1.60
N LEU A 96 -5.08 -5.14 2.34
CA LEU A 96 -6.14 -4.12 2.38
C LEU A 96 -5.72 -2.87 3.16
N GLY A 97 -4.76 -2.99 4.09
CA GLY A 97 -4.10 -1.85 4.72
C GLY A 97 -3.46 -0.90 3.70
N ALA A 98 -3.00 -1.44 2.56
CA ALA A 98 -2.43 -0.68 1.45
C ALA A 98 -3.47 -0.16 0.42
N VAL A 99 -4.77 -0.24 0.71
CA VAL A 99 -5.87 0.21 -0.15
C VAL A 99 -6.62 1.38 0.49
N ASP A 100 -6.92 2.42 -0.28
CA ASP A 100 -7.62 3.62 0.19
C ASP A 100 -9.14 3.44 0.23
N ILE A 101 -9.70 2.83 -0.83
CA ILE A 101 -11.14 2.65 -1.01
C ILE A 101 -11.56 1.35 -0.33
N VAL A 102 -12.02 1.47 0.91
CA VAL A 102 -12.53 0.39 1.76
C VAL A 102 -13.90 0.79 2.35
N PRO A 103 -14.71 -0.18 2.80
CA PRO A 103 -15.98 0.12 3.49
C PRO A 103 -15.80 1.12 4.64
N ALA A 104 -16.64 2.15 4.67
CA ALA A 104 -16.71 3.06 5.81
C ALA A 104 -17.30 2.36 7.04
N ALA A 105 -16.86 2.76 8.23
CA ALA A 105 -17.31 2.14 9.49
C ALA A 105 -18.84 2.16 9.66
N GLY A 106 -19.50 3.24 9.24
CA GLY A 106 -20.96 3.37 9.30
C GLY A 106 -21.72 2.47 8.33
N ASP A 107 -21.09 1.98 7.28
CA ASP A 107 -21.70 1.08 6.29
C ASP A 107 -21.26 -0.37 6.45
N TYR A 108 -20.38 -0.68 7.40
CA TYR A 108 -19.78 -2.00 7.53
C TYR A 108 -20.82 -3.06 7.94
N ASP A 109 -20.93 -4.13 7.16
CA ASP A 109 -21.77 -5.30 7.46
C ASP A 109 -20.98 -6.62 7.31
N ALA A 110 -21.63 -7.76 7.58
CA ALA A 110 -20.97 -9.06 7.48
C ALA A 110 -20.46 -9.40 6.07
N ALA A 111 -21.08 -8.85 5.02
CA ALA A 111 -20.61 -9.04 3.64
C ALA A 111 -19.37 -8.18 3.33
N ALA A 112 -19.20 -7.06 4.03
CA ALA A 112 -18.03 -6.18 3.91
C ALA A 112 -16.71 -6.86 4.32
N GLU A 113 -16.77 -7.96 5.09
CA GLU A 113 -15.59 -8.74 5.52
C GLU A 113 -14.72 -9.22 4.36
N SER A 114 -15.29 -9.39 3.16
CA SER A 114 -14.50 -9.78 1.99
C SER A 114 -13.77 -8.63 1.30
N VAL A 115 -14.03 -7.38 1.65
CA VAL A 115 -13.48 -6.18 0.98
C VAL A 115 -12.92 -5.14 1.96
N GLY A 116 -13.14 -5.31 3.26
CA GLY A 116 -12.63 -4.43 4.31
C GLY A 116 -12.35 -5.16 5.61
N PRO A 117 -11.44 -4.65 6.45
CA PRO A 117 -11.09 -5.28 7.72
C PRO A 117 -12.24 -5.21 8.73
N PRO A 118 -12.61 -6.30 9.42
CA PRO A 118 -13.51 -6.27 10.57
C PRO A 118 -12.70 -5.98 11.85
N PRO A 119 -12.57 -4.72 12.31
CA PRO A 119 -11.49 -4.33 13.22
C PRO A 119 -11.54 -5.07 14.55
N ASP A 120 -12.73 -5.23 15.14
CA ASP A 120 -12.88 -5.91 16.43
C ASP A 120 -12.65 -7.42 16.34
N LYS A 121 -12.99 -8.05 15.20
CA LYS A 121 -12.66 -9.46 14.97
C LYS A 121 -11.15 -9.65 14.85
N CYS A 122 -10.47 -8.77 14.11
CA CYS A 122 -9.01 -8.79 13.99
C CYS A 122 -8.31 -8.57 15.33
N ARG A 123 -8.76 -7.61 16.15
CA ARG A 123 -8.22 -7.37 17.50
C ARG A 123 -8.41 -8.58 18.42
N ARG A 124 -9.60 -9.19 18.43
CA ARG A 124 -9.87 -10.40 19.23
C ARG A 124 -9.02 -11.59 18.79
N LEU A 125 -8.94 -11.84 17.48
CA LEU A 125 -8.10 -12.90 16.93
C LEU A 125 -6.63 -12.71 17.31
N LEU A 126 -6.12 -11.49 17.17
CA LEU A 126 -4.73 -11.20 17.51
C LEU A 126 -4.47 -11.34 19.01
N ALA A 127 -5.37 -10.84 19.87
CA ALA A 127 -5.26 -10.99 21.31
C ALA A 127 -5.20 -12.46 21.74
N ASP A 128 -6.07 -13.30 21.16
CA ASP A 128 -6.07 -14.75 21.37
C ASP A 128 -4.75 -15.39 20.90
N LEU A 129 -4.27 -15.08 19.70
CA LEU A 129 -3.01 -15.62 19.17
C LEU A 129 -1.79 -15.20 20.01
N ARG A 130 -1.78 -13.97 20.53
CA ARG A 130 -0.74 -13.50 21.46
C ARG A 130 -0.78 -14.23 22.79
N ALA A 131 -1.97 -14.50 23.33
CA ALA A 131 -2.13 -15.25 24.56
C ALA A 131 -1.67 -16.71 24.39
N ARG A 132 -1.99 -17.34 23.26
CA ARG A 132 -1.59 -18.73 22.95
C ARG A 132 -0.10 -18.87 22.61
N TYR A 133 0.50 -17.85 21.98
CA TYR A 133 1.88 -17.88 21.52
C TYR A 133 2.66 -16.62 21.96
N PRO A 134 2.88 -16.42 23.28
CA PRO A 134 3.41 -15.16 23.83
C PRO A 134 4.83 -14.82 23.37
N GLU A 135 5.64 -15.85 23.09
CA GLU A 135 7.02 -15.71 22.60
C GLU A 135 7.11 -15.51 21.08
N SER A 136 6.00 -15.64 20.35
CA SER A 136 6.00 -15.46 18.89
C SER A 136 6.15 -13.99 18.52
N ARG A 137 7.29 -13.67 17.90
CA ARG A 137 7.57 -12.33 17.38
C ARG A 137 6.68 -11.96 16.19
N LEU A 138 6.16 -12.94 15.48
CA LEU A 138 5.26 -12.69 14.35
C LEU A 138 3.99 -11.96 14.80
N TRP A 139 3.41 -12.33 15.94
CA TRP A 139 2.21 -11.68 16.46
C TRP A 139 2.47 -10.28 17.02
N ARG A 140 3.72 -9.93 17.32
CA ARG A 140 4.10 -8.55 17.63
C ARG A 140 4.15 -7.68 16.39
N VAL A 141 4.68 -8.23 15.28
CA VAL A 141 4.65 -7.56 13.97
C VAL A 141 3.20 -7.35 13.50
N GLU A 142 2.32 -8.33 13.69
CA GLU A 142 0.90 -8.13 13.34
C GLU A 142 0.21 -7.10 14.24
N GLU A 143 0.60 -6.99 15.51
CA GLU A 143 0.10 -5.94 16.41
C GLU A 143 0.61 -4.55 16.01
N SER A 144 1.88 -4.42 15.64
CA SER A 144 2.40 -3.14 15.15
C SER A 144 1.68 -2.70 13.88
N ARG A 145 1.41 -3.63 12.94
CA ARG A 145 0.61 -3.33 11.73
C ARG A 145 -0.80 -2.86 12.07
N LEU A 146 -1.45 -3.48 13.06
CA LEU A 146 -2.79 -3.05 13.51
C LEU A 146 -2.72 -1.63 14.10
N LEU A 147 -1.75 -1.36 14.97
CA LEU A 147 -1.52 -0.03 15.54
C LEU A 147 -1.23 1.02 14.45
N ALA A 148 -0.36 0.70 13.49
CA ALA A 148 -0.01 1.59 12.38
C ALA A 148 -1.22 1.89 11.48
N ASN A 149 -2.05 0.89 11.17
CA ASN A 149 -3.28 1.09 10.40
C ASN A 149 -4.34 1.91 11.17
N ASP A 150 -4.34 1.85 12.50
CA ASP A 150 -5.12 2.73 13.38
C ASP A 150 -4.48 4.12 13.56
N GLY A 151 -3.39 4.42 12.86
CA GLY A 151 -2.66 5.69 12.94
C GLY A 151 -1.97 5.94 14.28
N ARG A 152 -1.67 4.88 15.04
CA ARG A 152 -0.93 4.90 16.31
C ARG A 152 0.54 4.52 16.06
N LEU A 153 1.19 5.28 15.19
CA LEU A 153 2.52 4.98 14.65
C LEU A 153 3.61 4.94 15.74
N ASP A 154 3.56 5.85 16.71
CA ASP A 154 4.54 5.87 17.82
C ASP A 154 4.50 4.55 18.63
N GLU A 155 3.29 4.02 18.88
CA GLU A 155 3.11 2.75 19.57
C GLU A 155 3.51 1.55 18.70
N ALA A 156 3.25 1.62 17.39
CA ALA A 156 3.68 0.59 16.44
C ALA A 156 5.22 0.48 16.39
N MET A 157 5.92 1.61 16.30
CA MET A 157 7.39 1.65 16.32
C MET A 157 7.94 1.19 17.68
N ALA A 158 7.32 1.58 18.80
CA ALA A 158 7.71 1.11 20.12
C ALA A 158 7.57 -0.42 20.25
N MET A 159 6.52 -1.00 19.67
CA MET A 159 6.30 -2.46 19.64
C MET A 159 7.42 -3.20 18.90
N LEU A 160 7.94 -2.60 17.83
CA LEU A 160 8.98 -3.18 16.98
C LEU A 160 10.40 -2.98 17.53
N THR A 161 10.65 -1.94 18.32
CA THR A 161 11.98 -1.58 18.85
C THR A 161 12.26 -2.17 20.24
N THR A 162 11.26 -2.28 21.11
CA THR A 162 11.43 -2.76 22.50
C THR A 162 11.52 -4.29 22.61
N ALA A 163 11.36 -5.02 21.51
CA ALA A 163 11.40 -6.47 21.48
C ALA A 163 12.84 -7.00 21.36
N CYS A 164 13.20 -8.02 22.16
CA CYS A 164 14.41 -8.81 21.89
C CYS A 164 14.31 -9.42 20.49
N GLU A 165 15.41 -9.34 19.72
CA GLU A 165 15.47 -9.76 18.32
C GLU A 165 14.99 -11.21 18.14
N SER A 166 14.24 -11.46 17.06
CA SER A 166 13.79 -12.81 16.74
C SER A 166 14.97 -13.72 16.41
N LYS A 167 14.97 -14.95 16.93
CA LYS A 167 15.94 -15.98 16.51
C LYS A 167 15.78 -16.38 15.04
N MET A 168 14.62 -16.12 14.44
CA MET A 168 14.35 -16.37 13.02
C MET A 168 14.64 -15.11 12.20
N LYS A 169 15.65 -15.19 11.32
CA LYS A 169 16.06 -14.07 10.44
C LYS A 169 14.90 -13.52 9.61
N GLN A 170 13.98 -14.37 9.14
CA GLN A 170 12.83 -13.95 8.33
C GLN A 170 11.88 -13.05 9.13
N VAL A 171 11.68 -13.36 10.41
CA VAL A 171 10.81 -12.56 11.30
C VAL A 171 11.52 -11.27 11.71
N ALA A 172 12.84 -11.32 11.94
CA ALA A 172 13.65 -10.12 12.18
C ALA A 172 13.61 -9.18 10.97
N ALA A 173 13.82 -9.71 9.75
CA ALA A 173 13.73 -8.97 8.50
C ALA A 173 12.34 -8.32 8.31
N LEU A 174 11.27 -9.06 8.60
CA LEU A 174 9.91 -8.52 8.54
C LEU A 174 9.72 -7.38 9.56
N SER A 175 10.20 -7.57 10.78
CA SER A 175 10.13 -6.55 11.85
C SER A 175 10.85 -5.26 11.48
N TYR A 176 12.07 -5.35 10.94
CA TYR A 176 12.81 -4.18 10.47
C TYR A 176 12.15 -3.53 9.25
N PHE A 177 11.60 -4.33 8.33
CA PHE A 177 10.88 -3.77 7.19
C PHE A 177 9.67 -2.96 7.63
N GLU A 178 8.84 -3.48 8.54
CA GLU A 178 7.69 -2.73 9.07
C GLU A 178 8.13 -1.48 9.84
N LEU A 179 9.20 -1.57 10.66
CA LEU A 179 9.74 -0.43 11.40
C LEU A 179 10.22 0.68 10.44
N ALA A 180 10.90 0.31 9.36
CA ALA A 180 11.36 1.26 8.35
C ALA A 180 10.19 1.90 7.60
N VAL A 181 9.12 1.14 7.31
CA VAL A 181 7.90 1.69 6.72
C VAL A 181 7.23 2.69 7.66
N ASP A 182 7.09 2.35 8.95
CA ASP A 182 6.51 3.27 9.93
C ASP A 182 7.37 4.52 10.12
N ALA A 183 8.71 4.37 10.16
CA ALA A 183 9.67 5.48 10.19
C ALA A 183 9.53 6.42 8.97
N MET A 184 9.31 5.87 7.77
CA MET A 184 9.03 6.66 6.57
C MET A 184 7.73 7.48 6.71
N ILE A 185 6.70 6.89 7.32
CA ILE A 185 5.39 7.55 7.48
C ILE A 185 5.49 8.69 8.49
N VAL A 186 6.16 8.46 9.63
CA VAL A 186 6.41 9.52 10.63
C VAL A 186 7.51 10.51 10.21
N GLN A 187 8.19 10.21 9.11
CA GLN A 187 9.29 10.99 8.53
C GLN A 187 10.51 11.07 9.46
N ASP A 188 10.77 10.01 10.21
CA ASP A 188 12.02 9.84 10.95
C ASP A 188 13.10 9.32 10.01
N TRP A 189 13.84 10.25 9.41
CA TRP A 189 14.83 9.96 8.38
C TRP A 189 16.04 9.18 8.90
N VAL A 190 16.43 9.40 10.16
CA VAL A 190 17.54 8.64 10.78
C VAL A 190 17.11 7.18 10.95
N LEU A 191 15.96 6.97 11.61
CA LEU A 191 15.45 5.63 11.84
C LEU A 191 15.16 4.90 10.52
N LEU A 192 14.60 5.60 9.53
CA LEU A 192 14.35 5.07 8.19
C LEU A 192 15.63 4.55 7.53
N ARG A 193 16.67 5.39 7.47
CA ARG A 193 17.97 5.05 6.87
C ARG A 193 18.58 3.84 7.56
N ASP A 194 18.74 3.93 8.87
CA ASP A 194 19.48 2.94 9.65
C ASP A 194 18.75 1.59 9.66
N THR A 195 17.42 1.61 9.71
CA THR A 195 16.62 0.37 9.69
C THR A 195 16.64 -0.30 8.31
N PHE A 196 16.57 0.45 7.21
CA PHE A 196 16.70 -0.16 5.87
C PHE A 196 18.12 -0.67 5.60
N LEU A 197 19.16 -0.02 6.12
CA LEU A 197 20.50 -0.57 6.07
C LEU A 197 20.60 -1.88 6.87
N ARG A 198 19.97 -1.96 8.04
CA ARG A 198 19.88 -3.20 8.82
C ARG A 198 19.14 -4.32 8.08
N CYS A 199 18.12 -4.00 7.29
CA CYS A 199 17.45 -4.99 6.43
C CYS A 199 18.41 -5.69 5.47
N LEU A 200 19.48 -5.04 4.99
CA LEU A 200 20.49 -5.65 4.12
C LEU A 200 21.30 -6.75 4.82
N GLU A 201 21.38 -6.74 6.14
CA GLU A 201 22.16 -7.72 6.93
C GLU A 201 21.37 -9.01 7.17
N VAL A 202 20.04 -8.91 7.16
CA VAL A 202 19.13 -10.02 7.54
C VAL A 202 18.23 -10.50 6.40
N ASN A 203 18.21 -9.80 5.26
CA ASN A 203 17.35 -10.13 4.12
C ASN A 203 18.07 -10.05 2.76
N ASP A 204 17.92 -11.11 1.97
CA ASP A 204 18.45 -11.21 0.60
C ASP A 204 17.46 -10.71 -0.47
N TRP A 205 16.26 -10.26 -0.08
CA TRP A 205 15.25 -9.71 -0.97
C TRP A 205 15.29 -8.19 -1.00
N SER A 206 15.08 -7.63 -2.19
CA SER A 206 14.95 -6.18 -2.43
C SER A 206 16.12 -5.29 -1.96
N PRO A 207 17.40 -5.69 -2.07
CA PRO A 207 18.52 -4.84 -1.64
C PRO A 207 18.56 -3.49 -2.39
N ALA A 208 18.13 -3.46 -3.65
CA ALA A 208 18.02 -2.23 -4.42
C ALA A 208 17.05 -1.22 -3.80
N MET A 209 15.89 -1.70 -3.31
CA MET A 209 14.93 -0.86 -2.59
C MET A 209 15.53 -0.32 -1.30
N TYR A 210 16.25 -1.15 -0.53
CA TYR A 210 16.81 -0.74 0.75
C TYR A 210 17.87 0.35 0.60
N TYR A 211 18.79 0.21 -0.35
CA TYR A 211 19.72 1.29 -0.69
C TYR A 211 19.01 2.54 -1.20
N TYR A 212 18.00 2.39 -2.06
CA TYR A 212 17.23 3.53 -2.56
C TYR A 212 16.56 4.30 -1.42
N MET A 213 15.89 3.61 -0.49
CA MET A 213 15.23 4.23 0.66
C MET A 213 16.24 4.86 1.63
N ALA A 214 17.38 4.21 1.88
CA ALA A 214 18.44 4.80 2.69
C ALA A 214 19.04 6.05 2.04
N GLY A 215 19.14 6.09 0.71
CA GLY A 215 19.54 7.25 -0.07
C GLY A 215 18.52 8.39 -0.01
N CYS A 216 17.24 8.07 -0.14
CA CYS A 216 16.14 9.04 0.03
C CYS A 216 16.15 9.66 1.43
N ALA A 217 16.33 8.84 2.47
CA ALA A 217 16.41 9.30 3.85
C ALA A 217 17.64 10.20 4.09
N SER A 218 18.81 9.82 3.57
CA SER A 218 20.03 10.64 3.66
C SER A 218 19.89 11.95 2.88
N LEU A 219 19.15 11.97 1.77
CA LEU A 219 18.83 13.20 1.04
C LEU A 219 18.00 14.17 1.89
N GLU A 220 17.00 13.66 2.62
CA GLU A 220 16.21 14.53 3.52
C GLU A 220 17.03 15.02 4.72
N LEU A 221 17.92 14.18 5.27
CA LEU A 221 18.87 14.60 6.30
C LEU A 221 19.87 15.65 5.79
N TYR A 222 20.30 15.55 4.53
CA TYR A 222 21.11 16.57 3.88
C TYR A 222 20.37 17.90 3.81
N ARG A 223 19.11 17.89 3.36
CA ARG A 223 18.27 19.10 3.32
C ARG A 223 18.09 19.70 4.71
N ASP A 224 17.77 18.88 5.71
CA ASP A 224 17.63 19.32 7.10
C ASP A 224 18.92 19.97 7.63
N ALA A 225 20.09 19.39 7.33
CA ALA A 225 21.38 19.92 7.76
C ALA A 225 21.72 21.26 7.10
N VAL A 226 21.45 21.43 5.80
CA VAL A 226 21.64 22.71 5.09
C VAL A 226 20.77 23.80 5.70
N HIS A 227 19.47 23.53 5.89
CA HIS A 227 18.53 24.49 6.48
C HIS A 227 18.80 24.75 7.98
N GLY A 228 19.44 23.80 8.65
CA GLY A 228 19.92 23.94 10.03
C GLY A 228 21.27 24.66 10.17
N GLY A 229 21.97 24.95 9.07
CA GLY A 229 23.30 25.58 9.09
C GLY A 229 24.43 24.67 9.57
N ASP A 230 24.26 23.34 9.51
CA ASP A 230 25.31 22.36 9.83
C ASP A 230 26.00 21.87 8.55
N ASP A 231 26.98 22.65 8.10
CA ASP A 231 27.74 22.37 6.87
C ASP A 231 28.47 21.02 6.89
N ASP A 232 28.91 20.58 8.06
CA ASP A 232 29.64 19.32 8.22
C ASP A 232 28.69 18.12 8.07
N GLU A 233 27.52 18.18 8.70
CA GLU A 233 26.49 17.15 8.53
C GLU A 233 25.91 17.17 7.11
N ALA A 234 25.71 18.35 6.53
CA ALA A 234 25.25 18.49 5.16
C ALA A 234 26.19 17.78 4.17
N ARG A 235 27.51 18.02 4.27
CA ARG A 235 28.52 17.31 3.45
C ARG A 235 28.47 15.80 3.65
N ARG A 236 28.36 15.32 4.90
CA ARG A 236 28.29 13.88 5.20
C ARG A 236 27.05 13.22 4.60
N GLN A 237 25.88 13.84 4.77
CA GLN A 237 24.61 13.27 4.32
C GLN A 237 24.46 13.36 2.79
N LYS A 238 24.98 14.43 2.15
CA LYS A 238 25.05 14.53 0.69
C LYS A 238 25.81 13.36 0.09
N THR A 239 27.02 13.10 0.58
CA THR A 239 27.84 11.96 0.13
C THR A 239 27.12 10.63 0.32
N ARG A 240 26.53 10.39 1.51
CA ARG A 240 25.78 9.15 1.79
C ARG A 240 24.57 8.97 0.88
N ALA A 241 23.81 10.05 0.65
CA ALA A 241 22.65 10.03 -0.22
C ALA A 241 23.05 9.56 -1.63
N GLU A 242 24.08 10.19 -2.21
CA GLU A 242 24.54 9.82 -3.55
C GLU A 242 25.14 8.41 -3.63
N GLU A 243 25.92 8.01 -2.64
CA GLU A 243 26.48 6.65 -2.56
C GLU A 243 25.36 5.60 -2.56
N HIS A 244 24.37 5.77 -1.69
CA HIS A 244 23.26 4.83 -1.55
C HIS A 244 22.36 4.83 -2.80
N LEU A 245 22.01 6.00 -3.34
CA LEU A 245 21.22 6.13 -4.55
C LEU A 245 21.92 5.48 -5.75
N ARG A 246 23.22 5.70 -5.94
CA ARG A 246 24.01 5.06 -7.02
C ARG A 246 24.24 3.57 -6.77
N LYS A 247 24.21 3.09 -5.52
CA LYS A 247 24.34 1.67 -5.18
C LYS A 247 23.08 0.88 -5.54
N ALA A 248 21.90 1.46 -5.35
CA ALA A 248 20.61 0.81 -5.58
C ALA A 248 20.49 0.11 -6.97
N PRO A 249 20.75 0.76 -8.11
CA PRO A 249 20.67 0.11 -9.42
C PRO A 249 21.72 -0.98 -9.65
N GLN A 250 22.88 -0.93 -8.96
CA GLN A 250 23.96 -1.91 -9.12
C GLN A 250 23.61 -3.28 -8.52
N VAL A 251 22.69 -3.31 -7.55
CA VAL A 251 22.24 -4.53 -6.89
C VAL A 251 20.85 -4.98 -7.35
N ALA A 252 20.26 -4.28 -8.31
CA ALA A 252 18.99 -4.62 -8.94
C ALA A 252 19.12 -5.78 -9.95
N GLY A 253 18.00 -6.40 -10.31
CA GLY A 253 17.92 -7.43 -11.35
C GLY A 253 18.45 -8.82 -10.96
N LYS A 254 18.99 -8.96 -9.74
CA LYS A 254 19.44 -10.25 -9.17
C LYS A 254 18.26 -11.16 -8.85
N LYS A 255 17.13 -10.61 -8.41
CA LYS A 255 15.89 -11.34 -8.16
C LYS A 255 14.91 -11.03 -9.29
N ARG A 256 14.41 -12.07 -9.97
CA ARG A 256 13.44 -11.94 -11.07
C ARG A 256 12.16 -12.65 -10.70
N LEU A 257 11.02 -12.03 -10.99
CA LEU A 257 9.71 -12.66 -10.88
C LEU A 257 9.24 -13.01 -12.30
N MET A 258 9.05 -14.30 -12.59
CA MET A 258 8.68 -14.78 -13.94
C MET A 258 9.62 -14.26 -15.04
N ALA A 259 10.93 -14.32 -14.78
CA ALA A 259 11.99 -13.81 -15.65
C ALA A 259 11.98 -12.28 -15.92
N ARG A 260 11.05 -11.53 -15.32
CA ARG A 260 11.01 -10.06 -15.37
C ARG A 260 11.66 -9.45 -14.12
N GLN A 261 12.25 -8.29 -14.30
CA GLN A 261 12.73 -7.47 -13.20
C GLN A 261 11.56 -7.04 -12.30
N LEU A 262 11.81 -6.88 -11.00
CA LEU A 262 10.77 -6.42 -10.08
C LEU A 262 10.36 -4.98 -10.42
N PRO A 263 9.06 -4.62 -10.45
CA PRO A 263 8.61 -3.28 -10.84
C PRO A 263 9.26 -2.14 -10.04
N ILE A 264 9.51 -2.35 -8.75
CA ILE A 264 10.18 -1.37 -7.89
C ILE A 264 11.64 -1.12 -8.28
N GLU A 265 12.33 -2.14 -8.79
CA GLU A 265 13.71 -2.00 -9.25
C GLU A 265 13.79 -1.24 -10.58
N THR A 266 12.81 -1.44 -11.47
CA THR A 266 12.67 -0.64 -12.69
C THR A 266 12.36 0.82 -12.36
N PHE A 267 11.47 1.06 -11.38
CA PHE A 267 11.14 2.39 -10.90
C PHE A 267 12.38 3.16 -10.40
N LEU A 268 13.13 2.59 -9.44
CA LEU A 268 14.30 3.27 -8.87
C LEU A 268 15.41 3.51 -9.90
N GLN A 269 15.56 2.61 -10.88
CA GLN A 269 16.53 2.77 -11.96
C GLN A 269 16.18 3.95 -12.86
N ARG A 270 14.92 4.06 -13.27
CA ARG A 270 14.42 5.18 -14.08
C ARG A 270 14.55 6.51 -13.35
N LYS A 271 14.20 6.53 -12.05
CA LYS A 271 14.34 7.72 -11.19
C LYS A 271 15.78 8.21 -11.13
N LEU A 272 16.71 7.32 -10.84
CA LEU A 272 18.11 7.71 -10.78
C LEU A 272 18.64 8.17 -12.15
N GLN A 273 18.28 7.50 -13.24
CA GLN A 273 18.68 7.91 -14.59
C GLN A 273 18.16 9.32 -14.93
N LYS A 274 16.92 9.62 -14.57
CA LYS A 274 16.32 10.96 -14.71
C LYS A 274 17.11 12.00 -13.91
N TRP A 275 17.39 11.75 -12.63
CA TRP A 275 18.12 12.70 -11.79
C TRP A 275 19.57 12.88 -12.21
N GLU A 276 20.29 11.83 -12.62
CA GLU A 276 21.67 11.95 -13.14
C GLU A 276 21.71 12.74 -14.45
N ALA A 277 20.74 12.53 -15.35
CA ALA A 277 20.62 13.30 -16.59
C ALA A 277 20.38 14.79 -16.29
N ARG A 278 19.47 15.08 -15.36
CA ARG A 278 19.18 16.43 -14.90
C ARG A 278 20.38 17.08 -14.20
N ALA A 279 21.05 16.37 -13.30
CA ALA A 279 22.27 16.85 -12.62
C ALA A 279 23.33 17.31 -13.63
N LYS A 280 23.55 16.50 -14.67
CA LYS A 280 24.46 16.83 -15.77
C LYS A 280 24.00 18.05 -16.58
N GLU A 281 22.70 18.19 -16.86
CA GLU A 281 22.15 19.32 -17.60
C GLU A 281 22.23 20.64 -16.82
N LEU A 282 21.93 20.59 -15.53
CA LEU A 282 21.91 21.74 -14.64
C LEU A 282 23.31 22.11 -14.10
N GLY A 283 24.29 21.20 -14.23
CA GLY A 283 25.64 21.41 -13.70
C GLY A 283 25.71 21.36 -12.18
N VAL A 284 24.83 20.59 -11.55
CA VAL A 284 24.74 20.42 -10.09
C VAL A 284 25.01 18.97 -9.70
N ASP A 285 25.21 18.72 -8.41
CA ASP A 285 25.38 17.37 -7.87
C ASP A 285 24.06 16.58 -7.91
N LEU A 286 24.14 15.25 -7.83
CA LEU A 286 22.95 14.39 -7.91
C LEU A 286 21.94 14.74 -6.82
N ALA A 287 22.40 14.98 -5.59
CA ALA A 287 21.53 15.34 -4.48
C ALA A 287 20.73 16.64 -4.73
N ASP A 288 21.34 17.60 -5.41
CA ASP A 288 20.75 18.92 -5.72
C ASP A 288 19.82 18.88 -6.95
N ALA A 289 19.96 17.87 -7.81
CA ALA A 289 19.08 17.63 -8.94
C ALA A 289 17.74 16.97 -8.55
N VAL A 290 17.63 16.44 -7.33
CA VAL A 290 16.37 15.84 -6.85
C VAL A 290 15.41 16.96 -6.44
N GLY A 291 14.23 16.98 -7.07
CA GLY A 291 13.17 17.95 -6.79
C GLY A 291 12.33 17.55 -5.57
N SER A 292 11.10 17.13 -5.80
CA SER A 292 10.18 16.71 -4.75
C SER A 292 10.73 15.54 -3.92
N SER A 293 10.29 15.40 -2.65
CA SER A 293 10.83 14.39 -1.73
C SER A 293 10.59 12.96 -2.25
N PRO A 294 11.63 12.20 -2.61
CA PRO A 294 11.45 10.82 -3.08
C PRO A 294 11.05 9.87 -1.95
N ALA A 295 11.35 10.21 -0.69
CA ALA A 295 10.86 9.45 0.47
C ALA A 295 9.33 9.55 0.59
N LEU A 296 8.76 10.74 0.37
CA LEU A 296 7.30 10.94 0.39
C LEU A 296 6.61 10.39 -0.87
N GLU A 297 7.27 10.42 -2.01
CA GLU A 297 6.83 9.69 -3.21
C GLU A 297 6.68 8.19 -2.92
N MET A 298 7.70 7.59 -2.29
CA MET A 298 7.66 6.19 -1.84
C MET A 298 6.61 5.94 -0.75
N CYS A 299 6.40 6.92 0.14
CA CYS A 299 5.36 6.88 1.15
C CYS A 299 3.97 6.76 0.51
N TYR A 300 3.69 7.55 -0.54
CA TYR A 300 2.46 7.40 -1.34
C TYR A 300 2.33 6.00 -1.94
N MET A 301 3.41 5.47 -2.52
CA MET A 301 3.40 4.11 -3.08
C MET A 301 3.06 3.06 -2.03
N TRP A 302 3.46 3.24 -0.77
CA TRP A 302 3.13 2.35 0.35
C TRP A 302 1.83 2.68 1.09
N ASN A 303 1.04 3.63 0.56
CA ASN A 303 -0.22 4.07 1.16
C ASN A 303 -0.03 4.68 2.57
N GLY A 304 1.11 5.34 2.79
CA GLY A 304 1.49 5.84 4.10
C GLY A 304 0.60 6.97 4.61
N GLN A 305 0.09 7.82 3.73
CA GLN A 305 -0.75 8.98 4.05
C GLN A 305 -2.03 8.57 4.79
N LYS A 306 -2.59 7.39 4.50
CA LYS A 306 -3.76 6.84 5.21
C LYS A 306 -3.50 6.61 6.69
N ARG A 307 -2.24 6.37 7.07
CA ARG A 307 -1.80 6.08 8.45
C ARG A 307 -1.33 7.32 9.20
N MET A 308 -1.16 8.45 8.51
CA MET A 308 -0.69 9.69 9.11
C MET A 308 -1.79 10.35 9.95
N ARG A 309 -1.40 10.97 11.09
CA ARG A 309 -2.24 11.90 11.84
C ARG A 309 -1.82 13.34 11.52
N ALA A 310 -2.46 14.32 12.15
CA ALA A 310 -2.23 15.74 11.88
C ALA A 310 -0.73 16.09 11.89
N ARG A 311 0.02 15.62 12.89
CA ARG A 311 1.48 15.83 13.02
C ARG A 311 2.24 15.37 11.77
N GLU A 312 2.01 14.12 11.35
CA GLU A 312 2.72 13.57 10.18
C GLU A 312 2.26 14.21 8.87
N LEU A 313 0.98 14.56 8.73
CA LEU A 313 0.45 15.24 7.55
C LEU A 313 1.05 16.64 7.38
N GLU A 314 1.08 17.44 8.45
CA GLU A 314 1.68 18.77 8.46
C GLU A 314 3.17 18.71 8.12
N ARG A 315 3.89 17.77 8.75
CA ARG A 315 5.30 17.54 8.46
C ARG A 315 5.52 17.09 7.01
N GLY A 316 4.62 16.25 6.47
CA GLY A 316 4.67 15.79 5.09
C GLY A 316 4.51 16.95 4.10
N VAL A 317 3.58 17.87 4.36
CA VAL A 317 3.39 19.08 3.54
C VAL A 317 4.64 19.96 3.58
N ALA A 318 5.23 20.16 4.76
CA ALA A 318 6.47 20.91 4.90
C ALA A 318 7.63 20.24 4.13
N ASN A 319 7.74 18.92 4.22
CA ASN A 319 8.76 18.12 3.54
C ASN A 319 8.63 18.07 2.01
N LEU A 320 7.44 18.36 1.46
CA LEU A 320 7.25 18.57 0.01
C LEU A 320 7.50 20.02 -0.44
N GLY A 321 7.84 20.93 0.45
CA GLY A 321 8.10 22.32 0.11
C GLY A 321 9.32 22.47 -0.78
N TRP A 322 9.17 23.13 -1.94
CA TRP A 322 10.28 23.43 -2.86
C TRP A 322 11.42 24.23 -2.21
N ALA A 323 11.11 25.02 -1.18
CA ALA A 323 12.11 25.73 -0.39
C ALA A 323 13.09 24.81 0.36
N ARG A 324 12.78 23.50 0.48
CA ARG A 324 13.70 22.51 1.04
C ARG A 324 14.79 22.06 0.07
N CYS A 325 14.62 22.29 -1.23
CA CYS A 325 15.69 22.05 -2.20
C CYS A 325 16.91 22.92 -1.84
N THR A 326 18.10 22.37 -2.04
CA THR A 326 19.38 22.96 -1.62
C THR A 326 20.14 23.62 -2.76
N ALA A 327 19.72 23.39 -4.01
CA ALA A 327 20.19 24.12 -5.17
C ALA A 327 19.75 25.59 -5.12
N ASP A 328 20.39 26.43 -5.93
CA ASP A 328 20.00 27.83 -6.09
C ASP A 328 18.59 27.99 -6.70
N GLU A 329 18.02 29.19 -6.55
CA GLU A 329 16.64 29.50 -6.96
C GLU A 329 16.40 29.26 -8.46
N GLU A 330 17.37 29.58 -9.32
CA GLU A 330 17.27 29.37 -10.77
C GLU A 330 17.20 27.88 -11.09
N THR A 331 18.06 27.08 -10.46
CA THR A 331 18.04 25.62 -10.60
C THR A 331 16.71 25.04 -10.12
N VAL A 332 16.21 25.45 -8.96
CA VAL A 332 14.92 24.96 -8.43
C VAL A 332 13.75 25.36 -9.34
N ASP A 333 13.76 26.57 -9.89
CA ASP A 333 12.73 27.00 -10.84
C ASP A 333 12.77 26.22 -12.15
N ARG A 334 13.95 25.86 -12.66
CA ARG A 334 14.08 24.95 -13.80
C ARG A 334 13.49 23.58 -13.48
N ILE A 335 13.77 23.02 -12.30
CA ILE A 335 13.19 21.75 -11.86
C ILE A 335 11.66 21.83 -11.77
N LYS A 336 11.12 22.90 -11.19
CA LYS A 336 9.68 23.14 -11.08
C LYS A 336 8.99 23.31 -12.43
N SER A 337 9.71 23.82 -13.44
CA SER A 337 9.18 23.98 -14.80
C SER A 337 9.00 22.65 -15.52
N GLU A 338 9.64 21.57 -15.06
CA GLU A 338 9.40 20.23 -15.59
C GLU A 338 8.01 19.73 -15.19
N GLU A 339 7.09 19.67 -16.15
CA GLU A 339 5.71 19.21 -15.94
C GLU A 339 5.62 17.85 -15.24
N ASP A 340 6.56 16.94 -15.56
CA ASP A 340 6.65 15.60 -14.98
C ASP A 340 7.06 15.62 -13.50
N GLU A 341 8.02 16.47 -13.12
CA GLU A 341 8.41 16.64 -11.71
C GLU A 341 7.30 17.33 -10.90
N MET A 342 6.67 18.35 -11.49
CA MET A 342 5.52 19.02 -10.89
C MET A 342 4.35 18.06 -10.66
N ALA A 343 4.14 17.10 -11.57
CA ALA A 343 3.10 16.09 -11.42
C ALA A 343 3.39 15.09 -10.28
N VAL A 344 4.65 14.67 -10.09
CA VAL A 344 5.05 13.85 -8.94
C VAL A 344 4.76 14.58 -7.63
N TRP A 345 5.15 15.85 -7.54
CA TRP A 345 4.86 16.71 -6.39
C TRP A 345 3.35 16.85 -6.15
N ALA A 346 2.57 17.04 -7.22
CA ALA A 346 1.13 17.24 -7.14
C ALA A 346 0.39 16.01 -6.61
N VAL A 347 0.79 14.80 -7.02
CA VAL A 347 0.22 13.55 -6.50
C VAL A 347 0.50 13.40 -4.99
N GLY A 348 1.75 13.61 -4.56
CA GLY A 348 2.11 13.56 -3.14
C GLY A 348 1.37 14.62 -2.31
N SER A 349 1.27 15.84 -2.83
CA SER A 349 0.58 16.96 -2.18
C SER A 349 -0.92 16.70 -2.05
N ALA A 350 -1.57 16.21 -3.11
CA ALA A 350 -2.99 15.89 -3.09
C ALA A 350 -3.32 14.80 -2.05
N ALA A 351 -2.47 13.78 -1.92
CA ALA A 351 -2.67 12.73 -0.92
C ALA A 351 -2.58 13.26 0.52
N LEU A 352 -1.65 14.19 0.78
CA LEU A 352 -1.53 14.85 2.08
C LEU A 352 -2.71 15.81 2.36
N LEU A 353 -3.10 16.62 1.37
CA LEU A 353 -4.27 17.51 1.46
C LEU A 353 -5.55 16.71 1.72
N ARG A 354 -5.73 15.58 1.02
CA ARG A 354 -6.84 14.65 1.29
C ARG A 354 -6.79 14.13 2.72
N GLY A 355 -5.61 13.71 3.20
CA GLY A 355 -5.42 13.27 4.58
C GLY A 355 -5.80 14.34 5.61
N GLN A 356 -5.61 15.62 5.28
CA GLN A 356 -6.04 16.78 6.08
C GLN A 356 -7.53 17.13 5.92
N GLY A 357 -8.28 16.39 5.10
CA GLY A 357 -9.69 16.67 4.79
C GLY A 357 -9.92 17.81 3.79
N LYS A 358 -8.85 18.36 3.18
CA LYS A 358 -8.90 19.43 2.19
C LYS A 358 -9.15 18.89 0.78
N LEU A 359 -10.31 18.27 0.61
CA LEU A 359 -10.63 17.50 -0.59
C LEU A 359 -10.63 18.34 -1.87
N GLU A 360 -11.16 19.56 -1.82
CA GLU A 360 -11.22 20.45 -2.99
C GLU A 360 -9.85 21.01 -3.37
N GLU A 361 -8.99 21.33 -2.39
CA GLU A 361 -7.59 21.73 -2.66
C GLU A 361 -6.82 20.56 -3.31
N ALA A 362 -6.98 19.34 -2.79
CA ALA A 362 -6.39 18.14 -3.36
C ALA A 362 -6.84 17.92 -4.82
N ARG A 363 -8.15 18.07 -5.07
CA ARG A 363 -8.75 17.94 -6.41
C ARG A 363 -8.23 19.02 -7.38
N ALA A 364 -8.12 20.27 -6.93
CA ALA A 364 -7.63 21.38 -7.73
C ALA A 364 -6.17 21.15 -8.15
N VAL A 365 -5.30 20.79 -7.21
CA VAL A 365 -3.88 20.50 -7.50
C VAL A 365 -3.73 19.39 -8.55
N LEU A 366 -4.47 18.28 -8.44
CA LEU A 366 -4.41 17.19 -9.42
C LEU A 366 -4.92 17.63 -10.81
N LYS A 367 -6.01 18.40 -10.85
CA LYS A 367 -6.58 18.89 -12.11
C LYS A 367 -5.63 19.85 -12.81
N GLU A 368 -5.07 20.81 -12.09
CA GLU A 368 -4.24 21.87 -12.64
C GLU A 368 -2.82 21.39 -12.99
N LYS A 369 -2.23 20.52 -12.18
CA LYS A 369 -0.80 20.16 -12.29
C LYS A 369 -0.54 18.79 -12.92
N VAL A 370 -1.58 17.98 -13.12
CA VAL A 370 -1.44 16.64 -13.74
C VAL A 370 -2.39 16.48 -14.90
N LEU A 371 -3.71 16.58 -14.66
CA LEU A 371 -4.73 16.22 -15.63
C LEU A 371 -4.95 17.26 -16.74
N ALA A 372 -4.41 18.48 -16.57
CA ALA A 372 -4.41 19.51 -17.59
C ALA A 372 -3.42 19.22 -18.74
N HIS A 373 -2.46 18.31 -18.52
CA HIS A 373 -1.40 18.00 -19.49
C HIS A 373 -1.75 16.77 -20.34
N ASP A 374 -1.27 16.74 -21.59
CA ASP A 374 -1.41 15.55 -22.44
C ASP A 374 -0.58 14.38 -21.88
N ARG A 375 -1.11 13.16 -22.02
CA ARG A 375 -0.43 11.93 -21.59
C ARG A 375 0.99 11.79 -22.16
N SER A 376 1.30 12.38 -23.32
CA SER A 376 2.63 12.31 -23.94
C SER A 376 3.71 12.98 -23.11
N VAL A 377 3.36 13.96 -22.26
CA VAL A 377 4.28 14.67 -21.37
C VAL A 377 4.98 13.73 -20.40
N PHE A 378 4.25 12.71 -19.92
CA PHE A 378 4.72 11.75 -18.92
C PHE A 378 5.33 10.49 -19.56
N LYS A 379 5.51 10.46 -20.88
CA LYS A 379 6.06 9.30 -21.60
C LYS A 379 7.52 9.54 -22.03
N GLY A 380 8.34 8.51 -21.87
CA GLY A 380 9.74 8.53 -22.31
C GLY A 380 10.68 7.85 -21.32
N PRO A 381 11.98 7.80 -21.62
CA PRO A 381 12.98 7.16 -20.76
C PRO A 381 13.16 7.88 -19.41
N ASN A 382 13.14 9.21 -19.40
CA ASN A 382 13.36 10.04 -18.20
C ASN A 382 12.06 10.72 -17.74
N LYS A 383 10.93 10.02 -17.84
CA LYS A 383 9.60 10.51 -17.43
C LYS A 383 8.91 9.54 -16.48
N ASP A 384 8.07 10.07 -15.61
CA ASP A 384 7.32 9.34 -14.59
C ASP A 384 5.92 8.94 -15.10
N ASP A 385 5.89 7.89 -15.94
CA ASP A 385 4.69 7.40 -16.64
C ASP A 385 3.53 6.95 -15.75
N TYR A 386 3.77 6.83 -14.44
CA TYR A 386 2.78 6.42 -13.47
C TYR A 386 1.95 7.60 -12.92
N VAL A 387 2.39 8.85 -13.03
CA VAL A 387 1.77 9.99 -12.29
C VAL A 387 0.34 10.26 -12.69
N LEU A 388 0.00 10.11 -13.97
CA LEU A 388 -1.34 10.40 -14.47
C LEU A 388 -2.37 9.32 -14.08
N PRO A 389 -2.09 8.01 -14.21
CA PRO A 389 -2.96 6.99 -13.65
C PRO A 389 -3.07 7.07 -12.12
N THR A 390 -2.01 7.45 -11.39
CA THR A 390 -2.10 7.60 -9.93
C THR A 390 -2.90 8.84 -9.52
N ALA A 391 -2.76 9.98 -10.21
CA ALA A 391 -3.61 11.15 -10.02
C ALA A 391 -5.09 10.86 -10.29
N THR A 392 -5.36 10.09 -11.35
CA THR A 392 -6.72 9.65 -11.69
C THR A 392 -7.30 8.74 -10.61
N TYR A 393 -6.50 7.80 -10.08
CA TYR A 393 -6.90 6.98 -8.93
C TYR A 393 -7.19 7.85 -7.71
N GLU A 394 -6.36 8.86 -7.42
CA GLU A 394 -6.55 9.72 -6.25
C GLU A 394 -7.85 10.54 -6.33
N LEU A 395 -8.27 10.97 -7.53
CA LEU A 395 -9.62 11.52 -7.72
C LEU A 395 -10.73 10.52 -7.37
N ALA A 396 -10.53 9.23 -7.64
CA ALA A 396 -11.47 8.19 -7.23
C ALA A 396 -11.53 8.08 -5.70
N VAL A 397 -10.39 8.18 -5.02
CA VAL A 397 -10.32 8.15 -3.56
C VAL A 397 -11.02 9.36 -2.95
N ILE A 398 -10.85 10.55 -3.52
CA ILE A 398 -11.59 11.76 -3.10
C ILE A 398 -13.09 11.54 -3.25
N ALA A 399 -13.56 11.08 -4.42
CA ALA A 399 -14.98 10.82 -4.66
C ALA A 399 -15.54 9.74 -3.69
N TRP A 400 -14.78 8.69 -3.40
CA TRP A 400 -15.17 7.71 -2.39
C TRP A 400 -15.26 8.30 -0.98
N THR A 401 -14.30 9.15 -0.61
CA THR A 401 -14.29 9.84 0.69
C THR A 401 -15.55 10.70 0.86
N GLU A 402 -15.94 11.42 -0.18
CA GLU A 402 -17.19 12.17 -0.25
C GLU A 402 -18.42 11.26 -0.16
N CYS A 403 -18.44 10.14 -0.90
CA CYS A 403 -19.51 9.14 -0.85
C CYS A 403 -19.71 8.57 0.57
N CYS A 404 -18.63 8.39 1.33
CA CYS A 404 -18.70 7.90 2.71
C CYS A 404 -19.05 8.99 3.73
N SER A 405 -18.79 10.25 3.41
CA SER A 405 -18.99 11.40 4.30
C SER A 405 -19.85 12.47 3.61
N PRO A 406 -21.17 12.24 3.47
CA PRO A 406 -22.06 13.21 2.84
C PRO A 406 -22.10 14.53 3.63
N PRO A 407 -22.28 15.68 2.94
CA PRO A 407 -22.34 16.99 3.58
C PRO A 407 -23.41 17.08 4.68
N ALA A 408 -23.09 17.78 5.77
CA ALA A 408 -24.05 18.11 6.81
C ALA A 408 -25.22 18.90 6.23
N GLY A 409 -26.45 18.53 6.59
CA GLY A 409 -27.69 19.20 6.14
C GLY A 409 -28.44 18.47 5.02
N LYS A 410 -27.85 17.47 4.35
CA LYS A 410 -28.60 16.55 3.49
C LYS A 410 -29.30 15.49 4.34
N ALA A 411 -30.53 15.11 3.97
CA ALA A 411 -31.28 14.06 4.66
C ALA A 411 -31.98 13.11 3.68
N GLY A 412 -32.21 11.86 4.12
CA GLY A 412 -32.98 10.87 3.36
C GLY A 412 -32.49 10.70 1.92
N ASP A 413 -33.39 10.93 0.97
CA ASP A 413 -33.14 10.74 -0.46
C ASP A 413 -32.03 11.65 -1.02
N GLU A 414 -31.81 12.83 -0.44
CA GLU A 414 -30.72 13.72 -0.88
C GLU A 414 -29.34 13.12 -0.55
N VAL A 415 -29.22 12.45 0.59
CA VAL A 415 -28.00 11.73 0.95
C VAL A 415 -27.81 10.56 -0.01
N ALA A 416 -28.87 9.78 -0.27
CA ALA A 416 -28.80 8.65 -1.19
C ALA A 416 -28.38 9.09 -2.61
N ALA A 417 -28.97 10.16 -3.13
CA ALA A 417 -28.62 10.73 -4.44
C ALA A 417 -27.17 11.22 -4.50
N TYR A 418 -26.73 11.98 -3.50
CA TYR A 418 -25.34 12.45 -3.40
C TYR A 418 -24.34 11.30 -3.35
N ARG A 419 -24.60 10.30 -2.49
CA ARG A 419 -23.73 9.13 -2.36
C ARG A 419 -23.68 8.33 -3.67
N ARG A 420 -24.80 8.20 -4.39
CA ARG A 420 -24.84 7.55 -5.70
C ARG A 420 -24.02 8.31 -6.75
N GLU A 421 -24.16 9.63 -6.82
CA GLU A 421 -23.36 10.49 -7.71
C GLU A 421 -21.86 10.31 -7.44
N LYS A 422 -21.44 10.39 -6.18
CA LYS A 422 -20.03 10.22 -5.78
C LYS A 422 -19.50 8.80 -6.00
N LEU A 423 -20.35 7.79 -5.83
CA LEU A 423 -20.02 6.42 -6.18
C LEU A 423 -19.75 6.27 -7.69
N ASP A 424 -20.58 6.87 -8.53
CA ASP A 424 -20.45 6.80 -9.98
C ASP A 424 -19.25 7.63 -10.48
N GLU A 425 -18.96 8.78 -9.86
CA GLU A 425 -17.71 9.52 -10.07
C GLU A 425 -16.49 8.65 -9.74
N CYS A 426 -16.51 7.97 -8.59
CA CYS A 426 -15.44 7.07 -8.16
C CYS A 426 -15.23 5.94 -9.19
N GLN A 427 -16.32 5.26 -9.58
CA GLN A 427 -16.30 4.20 -10.59
C GLN A 427 -15.70 4.69 -11.91
N ALA A 428 -16.12 5.87 -12.40
CA ALA A 428 -15.66 6.42 -13.65
C ALA A 428 -14.14 6.68 -13.65
N GLN A 429 -13.56 7.13 -12.53
CA GLN A 429 -12.11 7.29 -12.43
C GLN A 429 -11.39 5.93 -12.36
N LEU A 430 -11.91 4.98 -11.58
CA LEU A 430 -11.32 3.62 -11.50
C LEU A 430 -11.33 2.91 -12.87
N ASP A 431 -12.39 3.07 -13.66
CA ASP A 431 -12.49 2.48 -15.00
C ASP A 431 -11.44 3.06 -15.96
N LYS A 432 -11.13 4.36 -15.86
CA LYS A 432 -10.03 4.97 -16.62
C LYS A 432 -8.70 4.33 -16.25
N VAL A 433 -8.39 4.19 -14.96
CA VAL A 433 -7.12 3.60 -14.50
C VAL A 433 -7.04 2.11 -14.87
N ARG A 434 -8.16 1.37 -14.79
CA ARG A 434 -8.22 -0.04 -15.20
C ARG A 434 -7.94 -0.22 -16.70
N ALA A 435 -8.38 0.72 -17.52
CA ALA A 435 -8.16 0.70 -18.97
C ALA A 435 -6.82 1.30 -19.40
N TRP A 436 -5.97 1.71 -18.45
CA TRP A 436 -4.67 2.31 -18.74
C TRP A 436 -3.71 1.31 -19.39
N GLU A 437 -2.83 1.79 -20.25
CA GLU A 437 -1.71 0.99 -20.76
C GLU A 437 -0.73 0.64 -19.61
N ALA A 438 0.23 -0.26 -19.83
CA ALA A 438 1.21 -0.58 -18.80
C ALA A 438 2.11 0.63 -18.47
N TYR A 439 2.39 0.83 -17.19
CA TYR A 439 3.27 1.89 -16.66
C TYR A 439 4.09 1.36 -15.49
N THR A 440 5.07 2.14 -15.04
CA THR A 440 5.93 1.76 -13.92
C THR A 440 5.10 1.64 -12.62
N LEU A 441 5.25 0.54 -11.88
CA LEU A 441 4.45 0.23 -10.67
C LEU A 441 2.95 -0.08 -10.93
N ASP A 442 2.54 -0.36 -12.17
CA ASP A 442 1.18 -0.75 -12.53
C ASP A 442 0.59 -1.89 -11.68
N ALA A 443 1.38 -2.90 -11.31
CA ALA A 443 0.93 -4.01 -10.48
C ALA A 443 0.46 -3.56 -9.09
N ARG A 444 1.13 -2.54 -8.51
CA ARG A 444 0.80 -2.01 -7.20
C ARG A 444 -0.47 -1.16 -7.26
N MET A 445 -0.61 -0.32 -8.27
CA MET A 445 -1.82 0.48 -8.47
C MET A 445 -3.01 -0.40 -8.89
N GLY A 446 -2.79 -1.38 -9.76
CA GLY A 446 -3.79 -2.35 -10.20
C GLY A 446 -4.42 -3.13 -9.05
N MET A 447 -3.63 -3.51 -8.03
CA MET A 447 -4.14 -4.13 -6.81
C MET A 447 -5.12 -3.20 -6.06
N ARG A 448 -4.79 -1.90 -5.94
CA ARG A 448 -5.66 -0.91 -5.31
C ARG A 448 -6.94 -0.69 -6.09
N VAL A 449 -6.83 -0.52 -7.42
CA VAL A 449 -7.98 -0.35 -8.32
C VAL A 449 -8.91 -1.56 -8.26
N GLN A 450 -8.37 -2.79 -8.32
CA GLN A 450 -9.19 -4.00 -8.26
C GLN A 450 -9.92 -4.12 -6.90
N SER A 451 -9.23 -3.85 -5.80
CA SER A 451 -9.84 -3.88 -4.46
C SER A 451 -10.90 -2.79 -4.28
N ALA A 452 -10.66 -1.60 -4.84
CA ALA A 452 -11.61 -0.51 -4.87
C ALA A 452 -12.88 -0.87 -5.63
N LEU A 453 -12.75 -1.44 -6.85
CA LEU A 453 -13.88 -1.86 -7.67
C LEU A 453 -14.76 -2.90 -6.96
N GLU A 454 -14.15 -3.83 -6.23
CA GLU A 454 -14.90 -4.82 -5.44
C GLU A 454 -15.62 -4.17 -4.25
N THR A 455 -15.01 -3.19 -3.61
CA THR A 455 -15.67 -2.37 -2.58
C THR A 455 -16.87 -1.62 -3.16
N LEU A 456 -16.74 -1.01 -4.34
CA LEU A 456 -17.87 -0.33 -4.99
C LEU A 456 -18.98 -1.32 -5.36
N GLY A 457 -18.62 -2.52 -5.83
CA GLY A 457 -19.57 -3.59 -6.14
C GLY A 457 -20.35 -4.06 -4.91
N TRP A 458 -19.68 -4.28 -3.79
CA TRP A 458 -20.33 -4.57 -2.50
C TRP A 458 -21.28 -3.43 -2.10
N PHE A 459 -20.81 -2.18 -2.18
CA PHE A 459 -21.60 -1.03 -1.75
C PHE A 459 -22.84 -0.81 -2.62
N ARG A 460 -22.74 -0.97 -3.96
CA ARG A 460 -23.92 -0.96 -4.86
C ARG A 460 -24.94 -2.01 -4.47
N GLY A 461 -24.48 -3.24 -4.21
CA GLY A 461 -25.34 -4.34 -3.79
C GLY A 461 -26.05 -4.05 -2.47
N LYS A 462 -25.32 -3.52 -1.48
CA LYS A 462 -25.85 -3.10 -0.17
C LYS A 462 -26.96 -2.05 -0.32
N MET A 463 -26.74 -1.05 -1.18
CA MET A 463 -27.66 0.06 -1.36
C MET A 463 -28.83 -0.24 -2.32
N GLY A 464 -28.82 -1.40 -2.99
CA GLY A 464 -29.82 -1.76 -3.99
C GLY A 464 -29.75 -0.91 -5.26
N TRP A 465 -28.58 -0.38 -5.61
CA TRP A 465 -28.34 0.46 -6.80
C TRP A 465 -27.85 -0.33 -8.02
N ALA A 466 -28.24 -1.60 -8.11
CA ALA A 466 -27.81 -2.53 -9.15
C ALA A 466 -28.15 -2.05 -10.57
#